data_AF-A0A0S1Y1W2-F1
#
_entry.id   AF-A0A0S1Y1W2-F1
#
_cell.length_a   1.000
_cell.length_b   1.000
_cell.length_c   1.000
_cell.angle_alpha   90.00
_cell.angle_beta   90.00
_cell.angle_gamma   90.00
#
_symmetry.space_group_name_H-M   'P 1'
#
loop_
_entity.id
_entity.type
_entity.pdbx_description
1 polymer ?
#
loop_
_entity_poly.entity_id
_entity_poly.type
_entity_poly.pdbx_seq_one_letter_code
_entity_poly.pdbx_strand_id
1 'polypeptide(L)'
;MTASKDKDQISDAKKQRHEGTAKKPEDKVPTYQEALDDAVEDSFPASDPISPGVAEKADRQVSTAKDDKDWKLKPGSEEKKKP
;
A
#
# COMPACT_ATOMS: atom_id res chain seq x y z
N MET A 1 -15.38 -33.60 -19.76
CA MET A 1 -14.06 -34.14 -19.35
C MET A 1 -13.01 -33.02 -19.31
N THR A 2 -13.20 -31.95 -18.53
CA THR A 2 -12.29 -30.78 -18.53
C THR A 2 -11.66 -30.49 -17.16
N ALA A 3 -12.29 -30.89 -16.05
CA ALA A 3 -11.85 -30.54 -14.70
C ALA A 3 -10.48 -31.11 -14.25
N SER A 4 -10.01 -32.20 -14.86
CA SER A 4 -8.73 -32.83 -14.49
C SER A 4 -7.52 -32.02 -14.97
N LYS A 5 -7.63 -31.35 -16.13
CA LYS A 5 -6.51 -30.63 -16.77
C LYS A 5 -6.10 -29.39 -16.00
N ASP A 6 -7.04 -28.74 -15.31
CA ASP A 6 -6.80 -27.51 -14.57
C ASP A 6 -6.05 -27.76 -13.25
N LYS A 7 -6.35 -28.86 -12.55
CA LYS A 7 -5.66 -29.21 -11.30
C LYS A 7 -4.20 -29.55 -11.53
N ASP A 8 -3.89 -30.26 -12.60
CA ASP A 8 -2.52 -30.63 -12.95
C ASP A 8 -1.69 -29.36 -13.18
N GLN A 9 -2.20 -28.42 -13.99
CA GLN A 9 -1.52 -27.14 -14.26
C GLN A 9 -1.31 -26.26 -13.01
N ILE A 10 -2.28 -26.24 -12.08
CA ILE A 10 -2.14 -25.50 -10.81
C ILE A 10 -1.05 -26.13 -9.94
N SER A 11 -0.89 -27.45 -9.96
CA SER A 11 0.12 -28.17 -9.18
C SER A 11 1.53 -27.94 -9.74
N ASP A 12 1.68 -27.95 -11.06
CA ASP A 12 2.95 -27.66 -11.74
C ASP A 12 3.40 -26.21 -11.51
N ALA A 13 2.46 -25.26 -11.60
CA ALA A 13 2.75 -23.86 -11.32
C ALA A 13 3.26 -23.68 -9.87
N LYS A 14 2.60 -24.28 -8.87
CA LYS A 14 3.04 -24.23 -7.47
C LYS A 14 4.45 -24.81 -7.28
N LYS A 15 4.76 -25.91 -7.96
CA LYS A 15 6.08 -26.56 -7.88
C LYS A 15 7.17 -25.67 -8.47
N GLN A 16 6.92 -25.03 -9.61
CA GLN A 16 7.83 -24.07 -10.24
C GLN A 16 8.04 -22.82 -9.37
N ARG A 17 7.01 -22.35 -8.64
CA ARG A 17 7.16 -21.25 -7.68
C ARG A 17 8.13 -21.63 -6.56
N HIS A 18 7.92 -22.79 -5.93
CA HIS A 18 8.75 -23.28 -4.83
C HIS A 18 10.19 -23.61 -5.24
N GLU A 19 10.40 -24.10 -6.46
CA GLU A 19 11.73 -24.40 -7.01
C GLU A 19 12.47 -23.16 -7.53
N GLY A 20 11.82 -21.97 -7.53
CA GLY A 20 12.40 -20.73 -8.04
C GLY A 20 12.59 -20.70 -9.57
N THR A 21 12.08 -21.72 -10.28
CA THR A 21 12.18 -21.89 -11.74
C THR A 21 11.06 -21.19 -12.50
N ALA A 22 10.16 -20.50 -11.79
CA ALA A 22 9.09 -19.73 -12.41
C ALA A 22 9.65 -18.68 -13.39
N LYS A 23 9.01 -18.57 -14.56
CA LYS A 23 9.44 -17.67 -15.64
C LYS A 23 9.33 -16.20 -15.28
N LYS A 24 8.34 -15.84 -14.46
CA LYS A 24 8.10 -14.47 -14.02
C LYS A 24 8.63 -14.28 -12.60
N PRO A 25 9.25 -13.13 -12.30
CA PRO A 25 9.79 -12.87 -10.96
C PRO A 25 8.69 -12.82 -9.89
N GLU A 26 7.53 -12.24 -10.23
CA GLU A 26 6.31 -12.17 -9.41
C GLU A 26 5.70 -13.54 -9.06
N ASP A 27 6.06 -14.60 -9.79
CA ASP A 27 5.64 -15.98 -9.50
C ASP A 27 6.65 -16.75 -8.64
N LYS A 28 7.78 -16.16 -8.26
CA LYS A 28 8.79 -16.83 -7.43
C LYS A 28 8.46 -16.65 -5.95
N VAL A 29 8.88 -17.61 -5.13
CA VAL A 29 8.86 -17.44 -3.68
C VAL A 29 9.89 -16.36 -3.32
N PRO A 30 9.53 -15.35 -2.51
CA PRO A 30 10.47 -14.34 -2.03
C PRO A 30 11.64 -15.00 -1.33
N THR A 31 12.81 -14.41 -1.51
CA THR A 31 13.97 -14.79 -0.72
C THR A 31 13.73 -14.50 0.77
N TYR A 32 14.48 -15.18 1.62
CA TYR A 32 14.42 -14.93 3.06
C TYR A 32 14.64 -13.44 3.40
N GLN A 33 15.50 -12.75 2.64
CA GLN A 33 15.81 -11.35 2.87
C GLN A 33 14.67 -10.43 2.44
N GLU A 34 14.06 -10.66 1.27
CA GLU A 34 12.87 -9.91 0.83
C GLU A 34 11.71 -10.07 1.82
N ALA A 35 11.48 -11.28 2.33
CA ALA A 35 10.44 -11.52 3.34
C ALA A 35 10.70 -10.80 4.67
N LEU A 36 11.97 -10.59 5.03
CA LEU A 36 12.34 -9.82 6.21
C LEU A 36 12.16 -8.33 5.99
N ASP A 37 12.55 -7.82 4.82
CA ASP A 37 12.40 -6.41 4.47
C ASP A 37 10.89 -6.04 4.41
N ASP A 38 10.06 -6.87 3.79
CA ASP A 38 8.59 -6.69 3.75
C ASP A 38 7.98 -6.66 5.17
N ALA A 39 8.38 -7.60 6.03
CA ALA A 39 7.88 -7.67 7.41
C ALA A 39 8.35 -6.47 8.25
N VAL A 40 9.51 -5.90 7.94
CA VAL A 40 10.02 -4.69 8.56
C VAL A 40 9.19 -3.49 8.10
N GLU A 41 8.93 -3.33 6.81
CA GLU A 41 8.09 -2.24 6.28
C GLU A 41 6.69 -2.21 6.90
N ASP A 42 6.05 -3.37 7.08
CA ASP A 42 4.73 -3.48 7.72
C ASP A 42 4.74 -3.22 9.24
N SER A 43 5.90 -3.42 9.89
CA SER A 43 6.04 -3.31 11.36
C SER A 43 6.36 -1.88 11.82
N PHE A 44 6.79 -1.02 10.89
CA PHE A 44 7.06 0.38 11.18
C PHE A 44 5.96 1.25 10.57
N PRO A 45 5.04 1.83 11.39
CA PRO A 45 4.16 2.87 10.88
C PRO A 45 5.06 3.94 10.22
N ALA A 46 4.67 4.40 9.04
CA ALA A 46 5.42 5.37 8.21
C ALA A 46 5.62 6.76 8.88
N SER A 47 5.44 6.85 10.19
CA SER A 47 5.64 8.02 11.01
C SER A 47 5.96 7.50 12.40
N ASP A 48 7.20 7.72 12.84
CA ASP A 48 7.56 7.58 14.25
C ASP A 48 6.43 8.10 15.14
N PRO A 49 6.14 7.47 16.29
CA PRO A 49 5.20 8.05 17.23
C PRO A 49 5.61 9.50 17.48
N ILE A 50 4.63 10.42 17.47
CA ILE A 50 4.87 11.84 17.72
C ILE A 50 5.81 11.96 18.93
N SER A 51 7.01 12.52 18.71
CA SER A 51 7.99 12.66 19.78
C SER A 51 7.33 13.32 21.00
N PRO A 52 7.62 12.91 22.24
CA PRO A 52 6.96 13.47 23.43
C PRO A 52 6.95 15.01 23.47
N GLY A 53 8.05 15.64 23.02
CA GLY A 53 8.16 17.11 22.94
C GLY A 53 7.38 17.79 21.81
N VAL A 54 6.77 17.04 20.89
CA VAL A 54 5.81 17.54 19.88
C VAL A 54 4.38 17.41 20.42
N ALA A 55 4.08 16.36 21.21
CA ALA A 55 2.79 16.23 21.89
C ALA A 55 2.53 17.39 22.87
N GLU A 56 3.56 17.85 23.60
CA GLU A 56 3.50 19.05 24.45
C GLU A 56 3.21 20.35 23.68
N LYS A 57 3.42 20.36 22.36
CA LYS A 57 3.25 21.52 21.49
C LYS A 57 2.07 21.37 20.53
N ALA A 58 1.29 20.29 20.66
CA ALA A 58 0.20 19.95 19.75
C ALA A 58 -0.97 20.97 19.79
N ASP A 59 -1.18 21.64 20.92
CA ASP A 59 -2.16 22.73 21.05
C ASP A 59 -1.75 24.02 20.31
N ARG A 60 -0.49 24.13 19.87
CA ARG A 60 -0.02 25.30 19.13
C ARG A 60 -0.42 25.16 17.67
N GLN A 61 -1.48 25.86 17.26
CA GLN A 61 -1.82 26.01 15.84
C GLN A 61 -0.66 26.65 15.09
N VAL A 62 0.02 25.86 14.25
CA VAL A 62 1.05 26.33 13.33
C VAL A 62 0.37 26.62 12.00
N SER A 63 -0.05 27.88 11.80
CA SER A 63 -0.47 28.36 10.49
C SER A 63 0.79 28.77 9.71
N THR A 64 1.07 28.08 8.61
CA THR A 64 2.18 28.40 7.73
C THR A 64 1.68 29.01 6.43
N ALA A 65 2.56 29.67 5.67
CA ALA A 65 2.21 30.19 4.34
C ALA A 65 1.84 29.09 3.33
N LYS A 66 2.05 27.80 3.66
CA LYS A 66 1.63 26.66 2.84
C LYS A 66 0.17 26.26 3.07
N ASP A 67 -0.46 26.79 4.12
CA ASP A 67 -1.88 26.57 4.42
C ASP A 67 -2.80 27.48 3.59
N ASP A 68 -2.22 28.42 2.82
CA ASP A 68 -2.95 29.20 1.84
C ASP A 68 -3.45 28.27 0.72
N LYS A 69 -4.77 28.05 0.71
CA LYS A 69 -5.47 27.27 -0.31
C LYS A 69 -6.01 28.22 -1.37
N ASP A 70 -5.53 28.06 -2.59
CA ASP A 70 -5.98 28.81 -3.77
C ASP A 70 -7.43 28.48 -4.20
N TRP A 71 -8.01 27.40 -3.66
CA TRP A 71 -9.37 27.01 -3.96
C TRP A 71 -10.37 27.62 -2.97
N LYS A 72 -11.30 28.43 -3.50
CA LYS A 72 -12.43 28.98 -2.75
C LYS A 72 -13.70 28.22 -3.15
N LEU A 73 -13.91 27.02 -2.61
CA LEU A 73 -15.20 26.34 -2.76
C LEU A 73 -16.22 27.01 -1.84
N LYS A 74 -17.31 27.53 -2.42
CA LYS A 74 -18.47 27.99 -1.65
C LYS A 74 -19.23 26.75 -1.17
N PRO A 75 -19.57 26.62 0.12
CA PRO A 75 -20.43 25.54 0.58
C PRO A 75 -21.75 25.60 -0.20
N GLY A 76 -22.07 24.56 -0.98
CA GLY A 76 -23.32 24.45 -1.74
C GLY A 76 -23.21 24.59 -3.27
N SER A 77 -22.01 24.70 -3.86
CA SER A 77 -21.85 24.63 -5.32
C SER A 77 -21.79 23.18 -5.82
N GLU A 78 -22.89 22.44 -5.67
CA GLU A 78 -23.11 21.24 -6.48
C GLU A 78 -23.69 21.68 -7.83
N GLU A 79 -22.93 21.48 -8.91
CA GLU A 79 -23.42 21.65 -10.28
C GLU A 79 -24.59 20.70 -10.53
N LYS A 80 -25.81 21.24 -10.57
CA LYS A 80 -26.94 20.51 -11.16
C LYS A 80 -26.75 20.47 -12.68
N LYS A 81 -26.32 19.32 -13.20
CA LYS A 81 -26.41 19.01 -14.64
C LYS A 81 -27.87 19.09 -15.09
N LYS A 82 -28.08 19.88 -16.14
CA LYS A 82 -29.31 20.17 -16.87
C LYS A 82 -29.81 18.93 -17.65
N PRO A 83 -31.13 18.77 -17.89
CA PRO A 83 -31.65 18.30 -19.16
C PRO A 83 -31.82 19.46 -20.16
#